data_AF-A0A941UW85-F1
#
_entry.id   AF-A0A941UW85-F1
#
_cell.length_a   1.000
_cell.length_b   1.000
_cell.length_c   1.000
_cell.angle_alpha   90.00
_cell.angle_beta   90.00
_cell.angle_gamma   90.00
#
_symmetry.space_group_name_H-M   'P 1'
#
loop_
_entity.id
_entity.type
_entity.pdbx_description
1 polymer ?
#
loop_
_entity_poly.entity_id
_entity_poly.type
_entity_poly.pdbx_seq_one_letter_code
_entity_poly.pdbx_strand_id
1 'polypeptide(L)'
;MGAYSPAPVVTPEIHARVMREVIQPTLAGMAQQGLPYTGFLYAGLMIDRGGGIKVLEYNCRMGVEWDRRCALGVVMAAAGYPENPRKGDAISGLPRAADDVHVFHAATAERDGQVVVSGGRVLCVTALGDTVKIAQRQAYEACDRIRFDGMQYRRDIGHRALAPRRT
;
A
#
# COMPACT_ATOMS: atom_id res chain seq x y z
N MET A 1 6.13 4.11 -6.01
CA MET A 1 5.21 4.23 -4.85
C MET A 1 5.14 2.88 -4.15
N GLY A 2 4.70 2.83 -2.90
CA GLY A 2 4.58 1.59 -2.15
C GLY A 2 4.04 1.86 -0.75
N ALA A 3 3.60 0.81 -0.06
CA ALA A 3 3.05 0.89 1.29
C ALA A 3 3.54 -0.29 2.11
N TYR A 4 3.49 -0.17 3.44
CA TYR A 4 3.76 -1.28 4.34
C TYR A 4 2.88 -1.16 5.59
N SER A 5 2.62 -2.29 6.24
CA SER A 5 1.85 -2.39 7.47
C SER A 5 2.44 -3.48 8.37
N PRO A 6 2.49 -3.30 9.70
CA PRO A 6 2.12 -2.08 10.44
C PRO A 6 3.17 -0.97 10.29
N ALA A 7 2.76 0.28 10.54
CA ALA A 7 3.66 1.43 10.54
C ALA A 7 4.27 1.64 11.94
N PRO A 8 5.61 1.53 12.14
CA PRO A 8 6.22 1.61 13.47
C PRO A 8 6.02 2.93 14.22
N VAL A 9 5.65 4.00 13.51
CA VAL A 9 5.31 5.30 14.11
C VAL A 9 3.99 5.27 14.89
N VAL A 10 3.10 4.30 14.59
CA VAL A 10 1.82 4.12 15.27
C VAL A 10 2.02 3.16 16.44
N THR A 11 2.46 3.69 17.57
CA THR A 11 2.55 2.93 18.83
C THR A 11 1.15 2.65 19.39
N PRO A 12 0.99 1.72 20.36
CA PRO A 12 -0.29 1.48 21.02
C PRO A 12 -0.92 2.75 21.62
N GLU A 13 -0.10 3.64 22.17
CA GLU A 13 -0.54 4.91 22.74
C GLU A 13 -1.07 5.85 21.64
N ILE A 14 -0.33 5.99 20.54
CA ILE A 14 -0.76 6.78 19.39
C ILE A 14 -2.05 6.20 18.79
N HIS A 15 -2.14 4.88 18.64
CA HIS A 15 -3.35 4.20 18.18
C HIS A 15 -4.56 4.52 19.08
N ALA A 16 -4.41 4.40 20.41
CA ALA A 16 -5.47 4.72 21.35
C ALA A 16 -5.90 6.20 21.27
N ARG A 17 -4.94 7.12 21.07
CA ARG A 17 -5.23 8.55 20.85
C ARG A 17 -5.99 8.77 19.55
N VAL A 18 -5.58 8.15 18.44
CA VAL A 18 -6.30 8.23 17.15
C VAL A 18 -7.74 7.76 17.29
N MET A 19 -7.98 6.65 17.98
CA MET A 19 -9.35 6.15 18.18
C MET A 19 -10.21 7.14 18.96
N ARG A 20 -9.68 7.72 20.05
CA ARG A 20 -10.41 8.64 20.93
C ARG A 20 -10.59 10.03 20.35
N GLU A 21 -9.58 10.56 19.67
CA GLU A 21 -9.52 11.96 19.22
C GLU A 21 -10.03 12.12 17.78
N VAL A 22 -10.06 11.06 16.98
CA VAL A 22 -10.41 11.12 15.55
C VAL A 22 -11.58 10.20 15.19
N ILE A 23 -11.42 8.89 15.37
CA ILE A 23 -12.37 7.91 14.82
C ILE A 23 -13.71 7.95 15.57
N GLN A 24 -13.69 7.83 16.90
CA GLN A 24 -14.92 7.82 17.71
C GLN A 24 -15.70 9.14 17.61
N PRO A 25 -15.08 10.34 17.68
CA PRO A 25 -15.79 11.60 17.50
C PRO A 25 -16.41 11.75 16.11
N THR A 26 -15.73 11.27 15.06
CA THR A 26 -16.26 11.32 13.68
C THR A 26 -17.52 10.46 13.57
N LEU A 27 -17.48 9.22 14.06
CA LEU A 27 -18.63 8.32 14.03
C LEU A 27 -19.80 8.85 14.88
N ALA A 28 -19.50 9.39 16.07
CA ALA A 28 -20.50 9.99 16.94
C ALA A 28 -21.16 11.22 16.30
N GLY A 29 -20.38 12.10 15.67
CA GLY A 29 -20.89 13.27 14.96
C GLY A 29 -21.80 12.89 13.78
N MET A 30 -21.38 11.92 12.98
CA MET A 30 -22.20 11.39 11.88
C MET A 30 -23.53 10.81 12.38
N ALA A 31 -23.52 10.06 13.47
CA ALA A 31 -24.73 9.53 14.10
C ALA A 31 -25.65 10.65 14.63
N GLN A 32 -25.10 11.67 15.28
CA GLN A 32 -25.86 12.83 15.78
C GLN A 32 -26.52 13.64 14.65
N GLN A 33 -25.90 13.66 13.47
CA GLN A 33 -26.46 14.29 12.27
C GLN A 33 -27.49 13.42 11.53
N GLY A 34 -27.84 12.25 12.07
CA GLY A 34 -28.77 11.33 11.42
C GLY A 34 -28.19 10.61 10.19
N LEU A 35 -26.86 10.63 10.03
CA LEU A 35 -26.13 9.99 8.93
C LEU A 35 -25.18 8.90 9.46
N PRO A 36 -25.66 7.88 10.19
CA PRO A 36 -24.80 6.87 10.78
C PRO A 36 -23.98 6.14 9.71
N TYR A 37 -22.67 6.04 9.93
CA TYR A 37 -21.76 5.39 8.99
C TYR A 37 -21.67 3.88 9.25
N THR A 38 -21.77 3.07 8.20
CA THR A 38 -21.53 1.62 8.23
C THR A 38 -20.63 1.25 7.06
N GLY A 39 -19.49 0.59 7.35
CA GLY A 39 -18.51 0.22 6.34
C GLY A 39 -17.07 0.41 6.85
N PHE A 40 -16.14 0.63 5.92
CA PHE A 40 -14.73 0.85 6.24
C PHE A 40 -14.38 2.34 6.19
N LEU A 41 -14.20 2.95 7.36
CA LEU A 41 -13.74 4.32 7.49
C LEU A 41 -12.20 4.35 7.53
N TYR A 42 -11.59 4.87 6.47
CA TYR A 42 -10.16 5.15 6.41
C TYR A 42 -9.90 6.61 6.78
N ALA A 43 -8.97 6.86 7.70
CA ALA A 43 -8.49 8.19 8.04
C ALA A 43 -7.01 8.33 7.62
N GLY A 44 -6.72 9.23 6.69
CA GLY A 44 -5.36 9.63 6.36
C GLY A 44 -4.84 10.60 7.42
N LEU A 45 -3.80 10.21 8.16
CA LEU A 45 -3.29 11.00 9.28
C LEU A 45 -1.89 11.54 9.03
N MET A 46 -1.64 12.75 9.51
CA MET A 46 -0.32 13.31 9.71
C MET A 46 0.02 13.24 11.21
N ILE A 47 1.15 12.60 11.52
CA ILE A 47 1.67 12.50 12.89
C ILE A 47 3.01 13.24 12.93
N ASP A 48 3.09 14.30 13.72
CA ASP A 48 4.32 15.07 13.89
C ASP A 48 5.27 14.43 14.92
N ARG A 49 6.46 15.02 15.10
CA ARG A 49 7.47 14.50 16.03
C ARG A 49 7.06 14.57 17.51
N GLY A 50 6.15 15.48 17.87
CA GLY A 50 5.59 15.60 19.22
C GLY A 50 4.39 14.68 19.45
N GLY A 51 3.99 13.88 18.45
CA GLY A 51 2.79 13.05 18.52
C GLY A 51 1.50 13.84 18.33
N GLY A 52 1.57 15.05 17.76
CA GLY A 52 0.39 15.76 17.28
C GLY A 52 -0.24 15.00 16.11
N ILE A 53 -1.57 14.83 16.15
CA ILE A 53 -2.34 14.07 15.16
C ILE A 53 -3.24 15.05 14.40
N LYS A 54 -3.14 15.06 13.07
CA LYS A 54 -4.06 15.81 12.19
C LYS A 54 -4.64 14.89 11.13
N VAL A 55 -5.94 15.02 10.89
CA VAL A 55 -6.63 14.35 9.79
C VAL A 55 -6.35 15.12 8.51
N LEU A 56 -5.91 14.41 7.47
CA LEU A 56 -5.73 14.95 6.13
C LEU A 56 -6.96 14.67 5.26
N GLU A 57 -7.47 13.45 5.31
CA GLU A 57 -8.60 13.01 4.48
C GLU A 57 -9.33 11.82 5.11
N TYR A 58 -10.58 11.62 4.68
CA TYR A 58 -11.34 10.40 4.92
C TYR A 58 -11.61 9.69 3.59
N ASN A 59 -11.59 8.35 3.62
CA ASN A 59 -12.00 7.51 2.50
C ASN A 59 -12.93 6.40 3.01
N CYS A 60 -13.81 5.92 2.14
CA CYS A 60 -14.87 4.96 2.47
C CYS A 60 -14.87 3.79 1.48
N ARG A 61 -13.98 2.80 1.63
CA ARG A 61 -13.91 1.66 0.68
C ARG A 61 -13.34 0.36 1.25
N MET A 62 -14.04 -0.72 0.86
CA MET A 62 -13.82 -2.18 0.90
C MET A 62 -13.24 -2.87 2.15
N GLY A 63 -13.76 -4.08 2.37
CA GLY A 63 -13.42 -4.98 3.47
C GLY A 63 -12.03 -5.60 3.34
N VAL A 64 -11.51 -6.05 4.48
CA VAL A 64 -10.16 -6.58 4.62
C VAL A 64 -10.21 -7.86 5.45
N GLU A 65 -9.36 -8.82 5.07
CA GLU A 65 -8.96 -9.91 5.96
C GLU A 65 -7.66 -9.51 6.64
N TRP A 66 -7.57 -9.78 7.94
CA TRP A 66 -6.42 -9.38 8.75
C TRP A 66 -5.41 -10.52 8.81
N ASP A 67 -4.20 -10.25 8.28
CA ASP A 67 -3.04 -11.11 8.49
C ASP A 67 -2.17 -10.52 9.62
N ARG A 68 -1.59 -11.39 10.46
CA ARG A 68 -0.69 -10.97 11.54
C ARG A 68 0.71 -10.58 11.05
N ARG A 69 1.09 -11.03 9.85
CA ARG A 69 2.38 -10.74 9.22
C ARG A 69 2.45 -9.29 8.78
N CYS A 70 3.68 -8.79 8.68
CA CYS A 70 3.92 -7.51 8.02
C CYS A 70 3.65 -7.68 6.51
N ALA A 71 3.01 -6.69 5.90
CA ALA A 71 2.83 -6.60 4.46
C ALA A 71 3.66 -5.44 3.90
N LEU A 72 4.29 -5.64 2.74
CA LEU A 72 4.95 -4.57 2.00
C LEU A 72 4.64 -4.68 0.51
N GLY A 73 4.10 -3.59 -0.05
CA GLY A 73 3.73 -3.46 -1.46
C GLY A 73 4.64 -2.51 -2.21
N VAL A 74 5.15 -2.95 -3.36
CA VAL A 74 5.96 -2.16 -4.31
C VAL A 74 5.15 -1.95 -5.59
N VAL A 75 4.90 -0.68 -5.93
CA VAL A 75 4.21 -0.33 -7.19
C VAL A 75 5.23 -0.28 -8.32
N MET A 76 4.94 -1.05 -9.37
CA MET A 76 5.63 -1.00 -10.66
C MET A 76 4.83 -0.12 -11.63
N ALA A 77 5.49 0.86 -12.23
CA ALA A 77 4.90 1.86 -13.11
C ALA A 77 5.45 1.75 -14.54
N ALA A 78 4.63 2.17 -15.50
CA ALA A 78 4.97 2.24 -16.91
C ALA A 78 6.04 3.30 -17.18
N ALA A 79 6.77 3.12 -18.29
CA ALA A 79 7.65 4.15 -18.83
C ALA A 79 6.89 5.47 -19.04
N GLY A 80 7.47 6.60 -18.65
CA GLY A 80 6.85 7.93 -18.81
C GLY A 80 5.82 8.32 -17.74
N TYR A 81 5.53 7.45 -16.78
CA TYR A 81 4.76 7.83 -15.58
C TYR A 81 5.53 8.90 -14.76
N PRO A 82 4.88 9.95 -14.21
CA PRO A 82 3.43 10.16 -14.11
C PRO A 82 2.78 10.89 -15.29
N GLU A 83 3.56 11.47 -16.20
CA GLU A 83 3.03 12.37 -17.24
C GLU A 83 2.41 11.61 -18.43
N ASN A 84 3.22 10.83 -19.14
CA ASN A 84 2.85 10.18 -20.39
C ASN A 84 3.16 8.68 -20.35
N PRO A 85 2.35 7.88 -19.61
CA PRO A 85 2.61 6.46 -19.45
C PRO A 85 2.43 5.69 -20.77
N ARG A 86 3.47 4.99 -21.21
CA ARG A 86 3.42 4.13 -22.39
C ARG A 86 2.54 2.90 -22.13
N LYS A 87 1.76 2.50 -23.12
CA LYS A 87 0.83 1.36 -23.07
C LYS A 87 1.22 0.33 -24.12
N GLY A 88 0.72 -0.90 -23.94
CA GLY A 88 0.91 -2.01 -24.87
C GLY A 88 2.15 -2.86 -24.59
N ASP A 89 3.04 -2.42 -23.70
CA ASP A 89 4.23 -3.20 -23.34
C ASP A 89 3.83 -4.55 -22.74
N ALA A 90 4.39 -5.62 -23.30
CA ALA A 90 4.26 -6.98 -22.83
C ALA A 90 4.77 -7.15 -21.40
N ILE A 91 3.95 -7.74 -20.53
CA ILE A 91 4.32 -8.09 -19.16
C ILE A 91 4.68 -9.58 -19.12
N SER A 92 5.86 -9.89 -18.60
CA SER A 92 6.35 -11.26 -18.43
C SER A 92 6.92 -11.48 -17.03
N GLY A 93 7.14 -12.75 -16.66
CA GLY A 93 7.71 -13.11 -15.35
C GLY A 93 6.76 -12.91 -14.17
N LEU A 94 5.45 -12.82 -14.42
CA LEU A 94 4.44 -12.81 -13.36
C LEU A 94 4.55 -14.12 -12.55
N PRO A 95 4.76 -14.04 -11.22
CA PRO A 95 4.82 -15.23 -10.39
C PRO A 95 3.46 -15.93 -10.37
N ARG A 96 3.46 -17.25 -10.16
CA ARG A 96 2.24 -17.96 -9.77
C ARG A 96 1.78 -17.43 -8.41
N ALA A 97 0.48 -17.48 -8.17
CA ALA A 97 -0.08 -17.15 -6.86
C ALA A 97 0.62 -18.00 -5.78
N ALA A 98 1.10 -17.32 -4.74
CA ALA A 98 1.73 -17.92 -3.57
C ALA A 98 1.14 -17.27 -2.31
N ASP A 99 1.20 -17.97 -1.18
CA ASP A 99 0.60 -17.51 0.09
C ASP A 99 1.34 -16.31 0.70
N ASP A 100 2.58 -16.06 0.29
CA ASP A 100 3.46 -15.03 0.83
C ASP A 100 3.73 -13.89 -0.15
N VAL A 101 3.39 -14.05 -1.44
CA VAL A 101 3.56 -13.03 -2.47
C VAL A 101 2.33 -12.98 -3.37
N HIS A 102 1.74 -11.79 -3.48
CA HIS A 102 0.63 -11.52 -4.36
C HIS A 102 0.94 -10.34 -5.29
N VAL A 103 0.60 -10.48 -6.57
CA VAL A 103 0.72 -9.41 -7.56
C VAL A 103 -0.67 -8.87 -7.87
N PHE A 104 -0.97 -7.69 -7.34
CA PHE A 104 -2.21 -7.00 -7.63
C PHE A 104 -2.09 -6.28 -8.97
N HIS A 105 -3.01 -6.59 -9.88
CA HIS A 105 -3.13 -5.93 -11.17
C HIS A 105 -3.87 -4.59 -11.01
N ALA A 106 -3.31 -3.51 -11.56
CA ALA A 106 -3.94 -2.20 -11.59
C ALA A 106 -4.23 -1.78 -13.04
N ALA A 107 -3.24 -1.21 -13.73
CA ALA A 107 -3.38 -0.83 -15.13
C ALA A 107 -2.76 -1.89 -16.06
N THR A 108 -3.36 -3.08 -16.06
CA THR A 108 -3.07 -4.14 -17.03
C THR A 108 -4.29 -4.43 -17.92
N ALA A 109 -4.06 -5.00 -19.08
CA ALA A 109 -5.09 -5.57 -19.95
C ALA A 109 -4.59 -6.89 -20.53
N GLU A 110 -5.50 -7.71 -21.06
CA GLU A 110 -5.15 -8.88 -21.84
C GLU A 110 -5.29 -8.54 -23.34
N ARG A 111 -4.28 -8.88 -24.14
CA ARG A 111 -4.27 -8.76 -25.60
C ARG A 111 -3.57 -9.98 -26.17
N ASP A 112 -4.24 -10.68 -27.08
CA ASP A 112 -3.69 -11.86 -27.78
C ASP A 112 -3.15 -12.94 -26.83
N GLY A 113 -3.84 -13.17 -25.70
CA GLY A 113 -3.44 -14.11 -24.66
C GLY A 113 -2.24 -13.67 -23.80
N GLN A 114 -1.82 -12.41 -23.93
CA GLN A 114 -0.72 -11.82 -23.18
C GLN A 114 -1.19 -10.65 -22.31
N VAL A 115 -0.67 -10.59 -21.09
CA VAL A 115 -0.89 -9.43 -20.21
C VAL A 115 -0.01 -8.27 -20.67
N VAL A 116 -0.62 -7.10 -20.87
CA VAL A 116 0.04 -5.88 -21.34
C VAL A 116 -0.22 -4.69 -20.42
N VAL A 117 0.67 -3.70 -20.45
CA VAL A 117 0.49 -2.41 -19.77
C VAL A 117 -0.68 -1.63 -20.38
N SER A 118 -1.61 -1.15 -19.57
CA SER A 118 -2.78 -0.37 -20.01
C SER A 118 -2.85 1.06 -19.43
N GLY A 119 -1.91 1.43 -18.55
CA GLY A 119 -1.85 2.76 -17.94
C GLY A 119 -0.63 2.98 -17.04
N GLY A 120 -0.71 3.96 -16.14
CA GLY A 120 0.46 4.44 -15.37
C GLY A 120 0.97 3.51 -14.28
N ARG A 121 0.18 3.24 -13.24
CA ARG A 121 0.52 2.27 -12.19
C ARG A 121 0.05 0.89 -12.64
N VAL A 122 0.99 0.01 -12.95
CA VAL A 122 0.72 -1.25 -13.66
C VAL A 122 0.41 -2.37 -12.68
N LEU A 123 1.33 -2.62 -11.74
CA LEU A 123 1.24 -3.71 -10.77
C LEU A 123 1.58 -3.21 -9.36
N CYS A 124 1.03 -3.85 -8.34
CA CYS A 124 1.50 -3.75 -6.96
C CYS A 124 1.94 -5.14 -6.49
N VAL A 125 3.25 -5.33 -6.35
CA VAL A 125 3.84 -6.57 -5.84
C VAL A 125 3.87 -6.49 -4.33
N THR A 126 3.07 -7.31 -3.66
CA THR A 126 2.95 -7.33 -2.20
C THR A 126 3.51 -8.64 -1.67
N ALA A 127 4.38 -8.56 -0.68
CA ALA A 127 4.86 -9.72 0.05
C ALA A 127 4.53 -9.63 1.54
N LEU A 128 4.40 -10.79 2.18
CA LEU A 128 4.12 -10.98 3.59
C LEU A 128 5.32 -11.60 4.30
N GLY A 129 5.65 -11.10 5.48
CA GLY A 129 6.72 -11.67 6.31
C GLY A 129 6.62 -11.26 7.77
N ASP A 130 7.29 -12.00 8.66
CA ASP A 130 7.23 -11.75 10.11
C ASP A 130 7.78 -10.37 10.52
N THR A 131 8.60 -9.77 9.66
CA THR A 131 9.12 -8.41 9.84
C THR A 131 9.04 -7.64 8.53
N VAL A 132 9.00 -6.31 8.62
CA VAL A 132 9.08 -5.42 7.44
C VAL A 132 10.32 -5.72 6.59
N LYS A 133 11.44 -6.13 7.21
CA LYS A 133 12.68 -6.50 6.49
C LYS A 133 12.49 -7.75 5.62
N ILE A 134 11.82 -8.77 6.16
CA ILE A 134 11.54 -10.02 5.44
C ILE A 134 10.58 -9.74 4.28
N ALA A 135 9.47 -9.05 4.55
CA ALA A 135 8.49 -8.65 3.53
C ALA A 135 9.13 -7.79 2.43
N GLN A 136 10.00 -6.83 2.78
CA GLN A 136 10.72 -5.99 1.81
C GLN A 136 11.58 -6.83 0.86
N ARG A 137 12.38 -7.76 1.41
CA ARG A 137 13.25 -8.62 0.62
C ARG A 137 12.45 -9.46 -0.37
N GLN A 138 11.41 -10.15 0.11
CA GLN A 138 10.55 -10.99 -0.75
C GLN A 138 9.85 -10.18 -1.84
N ALA A 139 9.36 -8.98 -1.52
CA ALA A 139 8.73 -8.10 -2.50
C ALA A 139 9.72 -7.72 -3.61
N TYR A 140 10.96 -7.38 -3.27
CA TYR A 140 11.98 -7.04 -4.27
C TYR A 140 12.45 -8.24 -5.08
N GLU A 141 12.64 -9.41 -4.47
CA GLU A 141 12.93 -10.67 -5.20
C GLU A 141 11.82 -11.00 -6.21
N ALA A 142 10.55 -10.74 -5.87
CA ALA A 142 9.44 -10.89 -6.79
C ALA A 142 9.45 -9.83 -7.90
N CYS A 143 9.68 -8.56 -7.59
CA CYS A 143 9.84 -7.48 -8.59
C CYS A 143 10.98 -7.78 -9.58
N ASP A 144 12.08 -8.36 -9.10
CA ASP A 144 13.24 -8.70 -9.92
C ASP A 144 12.96 -9.83 -10.92
N ARG A 145 11.82 -10.53 -10.84
CA ARG A 145 11.39 -11.51 -11.86
C ARG A 145 10.46 -10.93 -12.92
N ILE A 146 9.70 -9.89 -12.59
CA ILE A 146 8.71 -9.29 -13.49
C ILE A 146 9.41 -8.34 -14.47
N ARG A 147 9.00 -8.37 -15.74
CA ARG A 147 9.55 -7.52 -16.80
C ARG A 147 8.47 -6.94 -17.69
N PHE A 148 8.60 -5.65 -17.98
CA PHE A 148 8.00 -4.94 -19.11
C PHE A 148 8.91 -3.75 -19.46
N ASP A 149 8.88 -3.32 -20.72
CA ASP A 149 9.85 -2.35 -21.21
C ASP A 149 9.73 -0.99 -20.48
N GLY A 150 10.87 -0.40 -20.14
CA GLY A 150 10.96 0.88 -19.43
C GLY A 150 10.26 0.94 -18.06
N MET A 151 10.01 -0.22 -17.42
CA MET A 151 9.39 -0.30 -16.10
C MET A 151 10.16 0.49 -15.03
N GLN A 152 9.44 1.11 -14.11
CA GLN A 152 10.02 1.89 -13.02
C GLN A 152 9.42 1.48 -11.68
N TYR A 153 10.25 1.33 -10.65
CA TYR A 153 9.80 1.19 -9.28
C TYR A 153 10.88 1.66 -8.31
N ARG A 154 10.46 2.00 -7.09
CA ARG A 154 11.38 2.46 -6.04
C ARG A 154 12.04 1.29 -5.32
N ARG A 155 13.34 1.41 -5.04
CA ARG A 155 14.17 0.41 -4.34
C ARG A 155 14.29 0.64 -2.83
N ASP A 156 13.55 1.61 -2.29
CA ASP A 156 13.66 2.07 -0.89
C ASP A 156 12.30 2.08 -0.14
N ILE A 157 11.31 1.32 -0.60
CA ILE A 157 9.99 1.23 0.06
C ILE A 157 10.17 0.59 1.43
N GLY A 158 9.70 1.25 2.49
CA GLY A 158 9.84 0.76 3.86
C GLY A 158 11.17 1.08 4.55
N HIS A 159 12.12 1.77 3.90
CA HIS A 159 13.44 2.05 4.51
C HIS A 159 13.34 2.78 5.87
N ARG A 160 12.37 3.67 6.05
CA ARG A 160 12.15 4.40 7.31
C ARG A 160 11.67 3.50 8.46
N ALA A 161 11.03 2.38 8.14
CA ALA A 161 10.65 1.38 9.13
C ALA A 161 11.81 0.47 9.53
N LEU A 162 12.87 0.42 8.72
CA LEU A 162 14.09 -0.36 8.98
C LEU A 162 15.18 0.44 9.67
N ALA A 163 15.09 1.78 9.64
CA ALA A 163 16.05 2.64 10.30
C ALA A 163 15.98 2.42 11.83
N PRO A 164 17.11 2.24 12.53
CA PRO A 164 17.11 2.14 13.98
C PRO A 164 16.50 3.42 14.57
N ARG A 165 15.67 3.26 15.62
CA ARG A 165 15.16 4.40 16.39
C ARG A 165 16.36 5.22 16.85
N ARG A 166 16.47 6.46 16.37
CA ARG A 166 17.36 7.44 17.00
C ARG A 166 16.76 7.71 18.38
N THR A 167 17.42 7.14 19.39
CA THR A 167 17.24 7.47 20.81
C THR A 167 17.51 8.93 21.05
#